data_AF-A0A3B1A138-F1
#
_entry.id   AF-A0A3B1A138-F1
#
_cell.length_a   1.000
_cell.length_b   1.000
_cell.length_c   1.000
_cell.angle_alpha   90.00
_cell.angle_beta   90.00
_cell.angle_gamma   90.00
#
_symmetry.space_group_name_H-M   'P 1'
#
loop_
_entity.id
_entity.type
_entity.pdbx_description
1 polymer ?
#
loop_
_entity_poly.entity_id
_entity_poly.type
_entity_poly.pdbx_seq_one_letter_code
_entity_poly.pdbx_strand_id
1 'polypeptide(L)'
;MINGYIPDNQFRSRDPKFKDHKTKYKNNTAKKVKPNSKFTTSDFKFNAKDLTCTCPAGEQLSFRCQRTDKNNNIKVFFEGRLLQCRNCTLKTHCMTNPDAANHRKGNGRQVSFILKKQHKENVTDWMRERIDSDKGKQIYSHRMSVVEPVFGNIGSNKKLNRFSLRSKTKVQSQWRMYCLVHNIEKLKNYGQLAA
;
A
#
# COMPACT_ATOMS: atom_id res chain seq x y z
N MET A 1 -13.08 23.82 6.75
CA MET A 1 -12.41 22.93 5.78
C MET A 1 -10.91 23.21 5.78
N ILE A 2 -10.06 22.18 5.73
CA ILE A 2 -8.60 22.35 5.68
C ILE A 2 -8.20 22.74 4.25
N ASN A 3 -7.70 23.96 4.06
CA ASN A 3 -7.17 24.43 2.78
C ASN A 3 -5.68 24.04 2.64
N GLY A 4 -5.39 22.74 2.57
CA GLY A 4 -4.01 22.23 2.54
C GLY A 4 -3.81 21.12 1.51
N TYR A 5 -2.58 21.01 0.99
CA TYR A 5 -2.17 19.92 0.11
C TYR A 5 -1.50 18.78 0.89
N ILE A 6 -2.17 17.62 1.02
CA ILE A 6 -1.67 16.46 1.75
C ILE A 6 -0.68 15.70 0.86
N PRO A 7 0.49 15.27 1.40
CA PRO A 7 1.47 14.49 0.64
C PRO A 7 0.87 13.21 0.04
N ASP A 8 1.07 13.01 -1.27
CA ASP A 8 0.74 11.78 -2.00
C ASP A 8 2.03 11.11 -2.53
N ASN A 9 2.23 9.86 -2.11
CA ASN A 9 3.39 9.05 -2.49
C ASN A 9 3.35 8.60 -3.96
N GLN A 10 2.18 8.67 -4.61
CA GLN A 10 2.01 8.25 -6.01
C GLN A 10 2.03 9.42 -7.00
N PHE A 11 2.11 10.67 -6.55
CA PHE A 11 2.14 11.87 -7.40
C PHE A 11 3.13 11.75 -8.56
N ARG A 12 4.39 11.41 -8.27
CA ARG A 12 5.46 11.26 -9.29
C ARG A 12 5.21 10.11 -10.27
N SER A 13 4.35 9.13 -9.95
CA SER A 13 4.01 8.06 -10.89
C SER A 13 2.83 8.45 -11.80
N ARG A 14 2.04 9.47 -11.42
CA ARG A 14 0.84 9.91 -12.15
C ARG A 14 1.13 11.11 -13.05
N ASP A 15 2.08 11.97 -12.66
CA ASP A 15 2.49 13.12 -13.47
C ASP A 15 3.50 12.70 -14.57
N PRO A 16 3.19 12.92 -15.86
CA PRO A 16 4.06 12.59 -16.99
C PRO A 16 5.48 13.17 -16.92
N LYS A 17 5.68 14.31 -16.23
CA LYS A 17 6.99 14.96 -16.09
C LYS A 17 8.03 14.09 -15.38
N PHE A 18 7.59 13.09 -14.62
CA PHE A 18 8.45 12.23 -13.82
C PHE A 18 8.58 10.80 -14.38
N LYS A 19 8.15 10.55 -15.62
CA LYS A 19 8.24 9.23 -16.27
C LYS A 19 9.64 8.63 -16.17
N ASP A 20 10.66 9.43 -16.42
CA ASP A 20 12.06 8.98 -16.42
C ASP A 20 12.74 9.06 -15.05
N HIS A 21 12.06 9.54 -14.00
CA HIS A 21 12.68 9.67 -12.68
C HIS A 21 13.17 8.32 -12.11
N LYS A 22 12.46 7.22 -12.41
CA LYS A 22 12.80 5.87 -11.92
C LYS A 22 14.01 5.24 -12.63
N THR A 23 14.44 5.77 -13.77
CA THR A 23 15.65 5.26 -14.47
C THR A 23 16.91 5.78 -13.80
N LYS A 24 16.90 7.03 -13.31
CA LYS A 24 18.03 7.71 -12.67
C LYS A 24 18.29 7.28 -11.22
N TYR A 25 17.24 7.04 -10.44
CA TYR A 25 17.34 6.60 -9.04
C TYR A 25 16.64 5.25 -8.87
N LYS A 26 17.35 4.17 -9.22
CA LYS A 26 16.85 2.80 -9.03
C LYS A 26 16.81 2.50 -7.53
N ASN A 27 15.64 2.18 -7.00
CA ASN A 27 15.54 1.57 -5.68
C ASN A 27 16.18 0.18 -5.76
N ASN A 28 17.36 0.00 -5.15
CA ASN A 28 18.09 -1.27 -5.12
C ASN A 28 17.43 -2.35 -4.23
N THR A 29 16.19 -2.15 -3.80
CA THR A 29 15.37 -3.22 -3.23
C THR A 29 14.86 -4.10 -4.36
N ALA A 30 15.74 -4.94 -4.90
CA ALA A 30 15.34 -6.07 -5.72
C ALA A 30 14.29 -6.86 -4.93
N LYS A 31 13.03 -6.78 -5.35
CA LYS A 31 11.98 -7.68 -4.84
C LYS A 31 12.47 -9.08 -5.18
N LYS A 32 12.93 -9.84 -4.17
CA LYS A 32 13.21 -11.27 -4.31
C LYS A 32 11.96 -11.90 -4.94
N VAL A 33 12.05 -12.28 -6.20
CA VAL A 33 10.99 -13.02 -6.90
C VAL A 33 10.89 -14.35 -6.17
N LYS A 34 9.82 -14.54 -5.40
CA LYS A 34 9.61 -15.79 -4.67
C LYS A 34 9.32 -16.88 -5.71
N PRO A 35 10.08 -17.99 -5.73
CA PRO A 35 10.01 -19.01 -6.79
C PRO A 35 8.73 -19.85 -6.79
N ASN A 36 7.81 -19.65 -5.85
CA ASN A 36 6.57 -20.42 -5.76
C ASN A 36 5.37 -19.46 -5.73
N SER A 37 4.93 -19.02 -6.90
CA SER A 37 3.66 -18.31 -7.04
C SER A 37 2.52 -19.29 -6.86
N LYS A 38 2.01 -19.38 -5.63
CA LYS A 38 0.74 -20.07 -5.36
C LYS A 38 -0.36 -19.48 -6.23
N PHE A 39 -1.40 -20.26 -6.51
CA PHE A 39 -2.56 -19.74 -7.24
C PHE A 39 -3.12 -18.50 -6.55
N THR A 40 -3.39 -17.49 -7.36
CA THR A 40 -3.97 -16.21 -7.00
C THR A 40 -5.46 -16.21 -7.28
N THR A 41 -6.17 -15.14 -6.95
CA THR A 41 -7.61 -15.02 -7.23
C THR A 41 -7.91 -15.07 -8.74
N SER A 42 -6.98 -14.63 -9.58
CA SER A 42 -7.16 -14.60 -11.04
C SER A 42 -7.24 -15.98 -11.68
N ASP A 43 -6.70 -17.01 -11.02
CA ASP A 43 -6.71 -18.39 -11.51
C ASP A 43 -8.07 -19.09 -11.29
N PHE A 44 -8.99 -18.44 -10.56
CA PHE A 44 -10.30 -18.98 -10.21
C PHE A 44 -11.37 -18.35 -11.08
N LYS A 45 -12.25 -19.17 -11.65
CA LYS A 45 -13.37 -18.70 -12.48
C LYS A 45 -14.56 -18.40 -11.58
N PHE A 46 -14.92 -17.13 -11.47
CA PHE A 46 -16.06 -16.67 -10.68
C PHE A 46 -17.18 -16.18 -11.59
N ASN A 47 -18.39 -16.71 -11.38
CA ASN A 47 -19.61 -16.25 -12.01
C ASN A 47 -20.44 -15.48 -10.98
N ALA A 48 -20.59 -14.18 -11.21
CA ALA A 48 -21.29 -13.28 -10.30
C ALA A 48 -22.81 -13.43 -10.30
N LYS A 49 -23.42 -13.97 -11.37
CA LYS A 49 -24.88 -14.15 -11.48
C LYS A 49 -25.35 -15.31 -10.59
N ASP A 50 -24.65 -16.44 -10.71
CA ASP A 50 -25.02 -17.67 -10.02
C ASP A 50 -24.33 -17.81 -8.66
N LEU A 51 -23.46 -16.85 -8.30
CA LEU A 51 -22.58 -16.93 -7.13
C LEU A 51 -21.83 -18.26 -7.06
N THR A 52 -21.30 -18.70 -8.20
CA THR A 52 -20.51 -19.92 -8.30
C THR A 52 -19.05 -19.60 -8.55
N CYS A 53 -18.15 -20.40 -7.97
CA CYS A 53 -16.72 -20.28 -8.20
C CYS A 53 -16.13 -21.66 -8.50
N THR A 54 -15.38 -21.75 -9.59
CA THR A 54 -14.68 -22.98 -10.02
C THR A 54 -13.18 -22.79 -9.84
N CYS A 55 -12.54 -23.78 -9.21
CA CYS A 55 -11.10 -23.75 -8.97
C CYS A 55 -10.29 -24.21 -10.21
N PRO A 56 -8.97 -23.98 -10.25
CA PRO A 56 -8.11 -24.46 -11.35
C PRO A 56 -8.15 -25.98 -11.58
N ALA A 57 -8.51 -26.76 -10.55
CA ALA A 57 -8.68 -28.20 -10.65
C ALA A 57 -10.04 -28.64 -11.22
N GLY A 58 -10.92 -27.70 -11.59
CA GLY A 58 -12.25 -27.98 -12.16
C GLY A 58 -13.38 -28.15 -11.12
N GLU A 59 -13.06 -28.26 -9.83
CA GLU A 59 -14.05 -28.44 -8.76
C GLU A 59 -14.77 -27.12 -8.41
N GLN A 60 -16.06 -27.22 -8.07
CA GLN A 60 -16.86 -26.08 -7.56
C GLN A 60 -16.62 -25.85 -6.07
N LEU A 61 -16.37 -24.58 -5.71
CA LEU A 61 -16.21 -24.13 -4.33
C LEU A 61 -17.58 -23.79 -3.73
N SER A 62 -17.76 -24.10 -2.45
CA SER A 62 -19.00 -23.83 -1.73
C SER A 62 -19.07 -22.36 -1.32
N PHE A 63 -20.21 -21.72 -1.57
CA PHE A 63 -20.47 -20.35 -1.08
C PHE A 63 -20.53 -20.36 0.44
N ARG A 64 -19.74 -19.48 1.08
CA ARG A 64 -19.69 -19.39 2.55
C ARG A 64 -20.53 -18.24 3.07
N CYS A 65 -20.25 -17.03 2.58
CA CYS A 65 -20.96 -15.83 2.99
C CYS A 65 -20.64 -14.64 2.08
N GLN A 66 -21.51 -13.63 2.16
CA GLN A 66 -21.25 -12.29 1.67
C GLN A 66 -21.02 -11.36 2.86
N ARG A 67 -19.97 -10.54 2.81
CA ARG A 67 -19.66 -9.55 3.84
C ARG A 67 -19.26 -8.23 3.22
N THR A 68 -19.61 -7.16 3.92
CA THR A 68 -19.18 -5.81 3.59
C THR A 68 -17.84 -5.54 4.28
N ASP A 69 -16.84 -5.14 3.50
CA ASP A 69 -15.52 -4.77 4.03
C ASP A 69 -15.57 -3.36 4.67
N LYS A 70 -14.52 -2.96 5.39
CA LYS A 70 -14.35 -1.62 5.98
C LYS A 70 -14.51 -0.49 4.96
N ASN A 71 -14.21 -0.77 3.70
CA ASN A 71 -14.35 0.16 2.57
C ASN A 71 -15.74 0.11 1.91
N ASN A 72 -16.74 -0.47 2.59
CA ASN A 72 -18.10 -0.70 2.10
C ASN A 72 -18.22 -1.53 0.82
N ASN A 73 -17.16 -2.25 0.45
CA ASN A 73 -17.16 -3.16 -0.69
C ASN A 73 -17.88 -4.46 -0.33
N ILE A 74 -18.76 -4.92 -1.21
CA ILE A 74 -19.43 -6.22 -1.04
C ILE A 74 -18.49 -7.30 -1.54
N LYS A 75 -18.01 -8.15 -0.62
CA LYS A 75 -17.17 -9.31 -0.91
C LYS A 75 -17.94 -10.60 -0.70
N VAL A 76 -17.76 -11.55 -1.61
CA VAL A 76 -18.25 -12.92 -1.48
C VAL A 76 -17.09 -13.85 -1.20
N PHE A 77 -17.30 -14.79 -0.29
CA PHE A 77 -16.32 -15.75 0.17
C PHE A 77 -16.73 -17.16 -0.23
N PHE A 78 -15.79 -17.87 -0.81
CA PHE A 78 -15.92 -19.25 -1.23
C PHE A 78 -14.91 -20.11 -0.49
N GLU A 79 -15.29 -21.35 -0.24
CA GLU A 79 -14.47 -22.34 0.44
C GLU A 79 -14.55 -23.69 -0.27
N GLY A 80 -13.39 -24.28 -0.54
CA GLY A 80 -13.30 -25.62 -1.10
C GLY A 80 -13.67 -26.68 -0.07
N ARG A 81 -14.36 -27.73 -0.52
CA ARG A 81 -14.68 -28.85 0.36
C ARG A 81 -13.40 -29.58 0.75
N LEU A 82 -13.31 -29.98 2.01
CA LEU A 82 -12.11 -30.65 2.53
C LEU A 82 -11.79 -31.92 1.77
N LEU A 83 -12.79 -32.73 1.41
CA LEU A 83 -12.60 -33.97 0.64
C LEU A 83 -11.98 -33.71 -0.74
N GLN A 84 -12.49 -32.71 -1.48
CA GLN A 84 -11.94 -32.32 -2.79
C GLN A 84 -10.52 -31.77 -2.65
N CYS A 85 -10.28 -30.89 -1.66
CA CYS A 85 -8.96 -30.29 -1.45
C CYS A 85 -7.92 -31.28 -0.93
N ARG A 86 -8.35 -32.29 -0.16
CA ARG A 86 -7.49 -33.34 0.42
C ARG A 86 -6.87 -34.21 -0.66
N ASN A 87 -7.68 -34.61 -1.64
CA ASN A 87 -7.29 -35.51 -2.72
C ASN A 87 -6.86 -34.75 -4.00
N CYS A 88 -6.70 -33.43 -3.93
CA CYS A 88 -6.30 -32.62 -5.08
C CYS A 88 -4.80 -32.73 -5.34
N THR A 89 -4.40 -33.00 -6.58
CA THR A 89 -3.00 -33.03 -7.01
C THR A 89 -2.33 -31.65 -6.94
N LEU A 90 -3.12 -30.58 -7.11
CA LEU A 90 -2.65 -29.19 -7.11
C LEU A 90 -2.56 -28.57 -5.71
N LYS A 91 -2.78 -29.34 -4.65
CA LYS A 91 -2.92 -28.88 -3.27
C LYS A 91 -1.71 -28.10 -2.76
N THR A 92 -0.49 -28.49 -3.13
CA THR A 92 0.77 -27.83 -2.74
C THR A 92 0.93 -26.44 -3.38
N HIS A 93 0.46 -26.26 -4.61
CA HIS A 93 0.46 -24.98 -5.31
C HIS A 93 -0.78 -24.12 -4.98
N CYS A 94 -1.85 -24.74 -4.51
CA CYS A 94 -3.11 -24.08 -4.17
C CYS A 94 -3.14 -23.55 -2.74
N MET A 95 -2.64 -24.31 -1.76
CA MET A 95 -2.76 -23.96 -0.34
C MET A 95 -1.41 -23.55 0.25
N THR A 96 -1.45 -22.60 1.20
CA THR A 96 -0.24 -22.25 1.96
C THR A 96 0.16 -23.34 2.94
N ASN A 97 -0.82 -24.01 3.53
CA ASN A 97 -0.64 -25.17 4.37
C ASN A 97 -1.52 -26.30 3.79
N PRO A 98 -0.95 -27.25 3.02
CA PRO A 98 -1.68 -28.41 2.52
C PRO A 98 -2.33 -29.23 3.64
N ASP A 99 -1.69 -29.41 4.79
CA ASP A 99 -2.22 -30.27 5.86
C ASP A 99 -3.51 -29.74 6.48
N ALA A 100 -3.85 -28.47 6.26
CA ALA A 100 -5.15 -27.93 6.63
C ALA A 100 -6.33 -28.72 6.02
N ALA A 101 -6.20 -29.32 4.84
CA ALA A 101 -7.28 -30.15 4.27
C ALA A 101 -7.41 -31.54 4.94
N ASN A 102 -6.39 -31.97 5.67
CA ASN A 102 -6.32 -33.29 6.30
C ASN A 102 -6.99 -33.30 7.69
N HIS A 103 -7.12 -32.13 8.33
CA HIS A 103 -7.67 -32.00 9.67
C HIS A 103 -9.20 -31.79 9.66
N ARG A 104 -9.94 -32.42 10.59
CA ARG A 104 -11.41 -32.31 10.67
C ARG A 104 -11.91 -30.88 10.92
N LYS A 105 -11.14 -30.08 11.67
CA LYS A 105 -11.38 -28.63 11.90
C LYS A 105 -10.61 -27.74 10.94
N GLY A 106 -10.00 -28.33 9.93
CA GLY A 106 -9.23 -27.60 8.94
C GLY A 106 -10.14 -26.93 7.91
N ASN A 107 -9.53 -26.15 7.02
CA ASN A 107 -10.23 -25.39 5.99
C ASN A 107 -9.68 -25.78 4.61
N GLY A 108 -10.54 -25.82 3.61
CA GLY A 108 -10.11 -25.95 2.22
C GLY A 108 -9.54 -24.65 1.67
N ARG A 109 -9.33 -24.58 0.35
CA ARG A 109 -8.93 -23.33 -0.30
C ARG A 109 -10.03 -22.28 -0.12
N GLN A 110 -9.67 -21.14 0.45
CA GLN A 110 -10.56 -19.99 0.61
C GLN A 110 -10.21 -18.92 -0.42
N VAL A 111 -11.21 -18.44 -1.16
CA VAL A 111 -11.07 -17.36 -2.13
C VAL A 111 -12.20 -16.36 -1.95
N SER A 112 -11.94 -15.10 -2.30
CA SER A 112 -12.94 -14.04 -2.20
C SER A 112 -12.91 -13.14 -3.42
N PHE A 113 -14.10 -12.71 -3.86
CA PHE A 113 -14.29 -11.81 -4.98
C PHE A 113 -15.07 -10.58 -4.53
N ILE A 114 -14.79 -9.44 -5.16
CA ILE A 114 -15.54 -8.20 -4.93
C ILE A 114 -16.68 -8.16 -5.96
N LEU A 115 -17.93 -8.24 -5.50
CA LEU A 115 -19.12 -8.18 -6.35
C LEU A 115 -19.43 -6.76 -6.79
N LYS A 116 -19.51 -5.86 -5.80
CA LYS A 116 -19.80 -4.45 -6.02
C LYS A 116 -18.75 -3.65 -5.27
N LYS A 117 -17.92 -2.94 -6.02
CA LYS A 117 -17.15 -1.84 -5.46
C LYS A 117 -18.12 -0.74 -5.17
N GLN A 118 -18.32 -0.42 -3.89
CA GLN A 118 -18.96 0.84 -3.58
C GLN A 118 -17.87 1.90 -3.74
N HIS A 119 -18.05 2.77 -4.73
CA HIS A 119 -17.24 3.96 -4.86
C HIS A 119 -17.68 4.92 -3.75
N LYS A 120 -17.17 4.70 -2.55
CA LYS A 120 -17.19 5.76 -1.54
C LYS A 120 -16.12 6.74 -1.99
N GLU A 121 -16.51 7.96 -2.35
CA GLU A 121 -15.57 9.05 -2.61
C GLU A 121 -14.63 9.12 -1.42
N ASN A 122 -13.41 8.64 -1.62
CA ASN A 122 -12.43 8.67 -0.57
C ASN A 122 -11.97 10.13 -0.49
N VAL A 123 -11.87 10.69 0.71
CA VAL A 123 -11.29 12.04 0.88
C VAL A 123 -9.91 12.12 0.21
N THR A 124 -9.20 10.98 0.13
CA THR A 124 -7.94 10.87 -0.62
C THR A 124 -8.11 10.91 -2.14
N ASP A 125 -9.22 10.47 -2.71
CA ASP A 125 -9.50 10.57 -4.16
C ASP A 125 -9.75 12.04 -4.53
N TRP A 126 -10.59 12.75 -3.76
CA TRP A 126 -10.78 14.20 -3.89
C TRP A 126 -9.44 14.95 -3.77
N MET A 127 -8.61 14.53 -2.82
CA MET A 127 -7.29 15.13 -2.63
C MET A 127 -6.35 14.88 -3.81
N ARG A 128 -6.42 13.67 -4.38
CA ARG A 128 -5.65 13.28 -5.56
C ARG A 128 -6.03 14.12 -6.77
N GLU A 129 -7.32 14.28 -7.04
CA GLU A 129 -7.82 15.14 -8.11
C GLU A 129 -7.36 16.60 -7.93
N ARG A 130 -7.45 17.11 -6.70
CA ARG A 130 -6.99 18.46 -6.38
C ARG A 130 -5.49 18.64 -6.60
N ILE A 131 -4.66 17.66 -6.24
CA ILE A 131 -3.20 17.66 -6.51
C ILE A 131 -2.94 17.59 -8.02
N ASP A 132 -3.74 16.83 -8.77
CA ASP A 132 -3.52 16.59 -10.20
C ASP A 132 -3.97 17.76 -11.10
N SER A 133 -4.75 18.71 -10.56
CA SER A 133 -5.02 20.00 -11.20
C SER A 133 -3.74 20.78 -11.49
N ASP A 134 -3.73 21.67 -12.49
CA ASP A 134 -2.54 22.43 -12.85
C ASP A 134 -2.02 23.30 -11.70
N LYS A 135 -2.93 23.96 -10.98
CA LYS A 135 -2.62 24.71 -9.77
C LYS A 135 -2.09 23.80 -8.65
N GLY A 136 -2.69 22.62 -8.48
CA GLY A 136 -2.26 21.62 -7.50
C GLY A 136 -0.85 21.11 -7.76
N LYS A 137 -0.54 20.77 -9.01
CA LYS A 137 0.80 20.36 -9.46
C LYS A 137 1.84 21.42 -9.18
N GLN A 138 1.55 22.69 -9.48
CA GLN A 138 2.46 23.80 -9.19
C GLN A 138 2.74 23.93 -7.69
N ILE A 139 1.70 23.99 -6.86
CA ILE A 139 1.84 24.11 -5.40
C ILE A 139 2.58 22.90 -4.82
N TYR A 140 2.22 21.69 -5.26
CA TYR A 140 2.82 20.46 -4.79
C TYR A 140 4.30 20.35 -5.20
N SER A 141 4.66 20.80 -6.41
CA SER A 141 6.04 20.78 -6.90
C SER A 141 6.97 21.66 -6.05
N HIS A 142 6.46 22.76 -5.48
CA HIS A 142 7.25 23.63 -4.61
C HIS A 142 7.72 22.95 -3.31
N ARG A 143 7.09 21.83 -2.91
CA ARG A 143 7.57 21.03 -1.76
C ARG A 143 8.95 20.45 -1.99
N MET A 144 9.32 20.17 -3.25
CA MET A 144 10.63 19.62 -3.59
C MET A 144 11.77 20.59 -3.26
N SER A 145 11.57 21.89 -3.39
CA SER A 145 12.58 22.90 -3.07
C SER A 145 12.52 23.36 -1.62
N VAL A 146 11.32 23.41 -1.01
CA VAL A 146 11.16 23.99 0.33
C VAL A 146 11.26 22.95 1.45
N VAL A 147 10.58 21.81 1.28
CA VAL A 147 10.34 20.87 2.38
C VAL A 147 11.23 19.63 2.30
N GLU A 148 11.41 19.07 1.09
CA GLU A 148 12.24 17.88 0.90
C GLU A 148 13.70 18.06 1.38
N PRO A 149 14.39 19.20 1.17
CA PRO A 149 15.77 19.38 1.64
C PRO A 149 15.89 19.37 3.17
N VAL A 150 14.88 19.89 3.88
CA VAL A 150 14.83 19.90 5.34
C VAL A 150 14.78 18.48 5.89
N PHE A 151 13.85 17.67 5.38
CA PHE A 151 13.73 16.26 5.77
C PHE A 151 14.92 15.42 5.28
N GLY A 152 15.47 15.71 4.11
CA GLY A 152 16.68 15.09 3.58
C GLY A 152 17.89 15.31 4.50
N ASN A 153 18.09 16.55 4.95
CA ASN A 153 19.18 16.88 5.89
C ASN A 153 18.97 16.19 7.24
N ILE A 154 17.79 16.31 7.85
CA ILE A 154 17.49 15.71 9.17
C ILE A 154 17.59 14.18 9.13
N GLY A 155 16.99 13.54 8.12
CA GLY A 155 16.97 12.08 8.00
C GLY A 155 18.32 11.50 7.55
N SER A 156 18.90 12.03 6.47
CA SER A 156 20.09 11.43 5.85
C SER A 156 21.40 11.92 6.47
N ASN A 157 21.57 13.24 6.59
CA ASN A 157 22.83 13.81 7.09
C ASN A 157 22.91 13.76 8.62
N LYS A 158 21.82 14.12 9.32
CA LYS A 158 21.74 14.07 10.79
C LYS A 158 21.27 12.71 11.32
N LYS A 159 20.97 11.76 10.43
CA LYS A 159 20.67 10.34 10.73
C LYS A 159 19.45 10.11 11.64
N LEU A 160 18.50 11.05 11.71
CA LEU A 160 17.24 10.85 12.45
C LEU A 160 16.22 10.06 11.62
N ASN A 161 16.47 8.77 11.44
CA ASN A 161 15.58 7.87 10.72
C ASN A 161 14.49 7.25 11.62
N ARG A 162 14.62 7.40 12.94
CA ARG A 162 13.66 6.95 13.96
C ARG A 162 13.78 7.81 15.21
N PHE A 163 12.66 8.09 15.87
CA PHE A 163 12.69 8.70 17.19
C PHE A 163 13.21 7.70 18.22
N SER A 164 14.10 8.15 19.10
CA SER A 164 14.72 7.30 20.13
C SER A 164 13.96 7.35 21.46
N LEU A 165 13.06 8.32 21.63
CA LEU A 165 12.30 8.53 22.85
C LEU A 165 10.86 8.00 22.72
N ARG A 166 10.25 7.67 23.85
CA ARG A 166 8.83 7.28 23.97
C ARG A 166 8.05 8.39 24.67
N SER A 167 6.78 8.54 24.30
CA SER A 167 5.85 9.64 24.67
C SER A 167 5.89 10.86 23.75
N LYS A 168 4.72 11.48 23.53
CA LYS A 168 4.53 12.63 22.65
C LYS A 168 5.44 13.80 23.05
N THR A 169 5.48 14.13 24.34
CA THR A 169 6.28 15.25 24.86
C THR A 169 7.77 15.05 24.57
N LYS A 170 8.31 13.86 24.83
CA LYS A 170 9.74 13.58 24.60
C LYS A 170 10.09 13.55 23.12
N VAL A 171 9.25 12.92 22.29
CA VAL A 171 9.40 12.92 20.83
C VAL A 171 9.34 14.34 20.25
N GLN A 172 8.44 15.18 20.76
CA GLN A 172 8.32 16.58 20.36
C GLN A 172 9.56 17.39 20.71
N SER A 173 10.14 17.20 21.90
CA SER A 173 11.41 17.85 22.28
C SER A 173 12.55 17.41 21.37
N GLN A 174 12.67 16.10 21.10
CA GLN A 174 13.66 15.57 20.15
C GLN A 174 13.49 16.19 18.76
N TRP A 175 12.27 16.24 18.24
CA TRP A 175 12.00 16.82 16.93
C TRP A 175 12.39 18.30 16.87
N ARG A 176 11.99 19.10 17.88
CA ARG A 176 12.35 20.53 17.98
C ARG A 176 13.86 20.75 18.02
N MET A 177 14.59 19.91 18.73
CA MET A 177 16.05 19.99 18.79
C MET A 177 16.69 19.75 17.40
N TYR A 178 16.22 18.76 16.64
CA TYR A 178 16.71 18.53 15.28
C TYR A 178 16.34 19.67 14.31
N CYS A 179 15.14 20.26 14.44
CA CYS A 179 14.77 21.44 13.69
C CYS A 179 15.68 22.64 14.01
N LEU A 180 16.03 22.83 15.29
CA LEU A 180 16.95 23.89 15.71
C LEU A 180 18.33 23.70 15.09
N VAL A 181 18.88 22.48 15.17
CA VAL A 181 20.18 22.14 14.56
C VAL A 181 20.17 22.42 13.05
N HIS A 182 19.11 22.03 12.36
CA HIS A 182 18.94 22.32 10.93
C HIS A 182 18.94 23.83 10.65
N ASN A 183 18.19 24.62 11.44
CA ASN A 183 18.10 26.07 11.26
C ASN A 183 19.44 26.77 11.54
N ILE A 184 20.16 26.37 12.59
CA ILE A 184 21.50 26.90 12.91
C ILE A 184 22.46 26.62 11.77
N GLU A 185 22.48 25.40 11.23
CA GLU A 185 23.30 25.03 10.08
C GLU A 185 22.97 25.88 8.84
N LYS A 186 21.68 26.13 8.59
CA LYS A 186 21.25 27.01 7.50
C LYS A 186 21.75 28.44 7.70
N LEU A 187 21.62 29.00 8.91
CA LEU A 187 22.13 30.34 9.23
C LEU A 187 23.66 30.42 9.11
N LYS A 188 24.39 29.40 9.55
CA LYS A 188 25.85 29.35 9.39
C LYS A 188 26.25 29.41 7.90
N ASN A 189 25.59 28.62 7.05
CA ASN A 189 25.99 28.47 5.65
C ASN A 189 25.50 29.61 4.75
N TYR A 190 24.39 30.26 5.09
CA TYR A 190 23.74 31.26 4.24
C TYR A 190 23.47 32.60 4.92
N GLY A 191 23.78 32.76 6.20
CA GLY A 191 23.47 33.96 6.97
C GLY A 191 24.27 35.19 6.54
N GLN A 192 25.46 35.00 5.96
CA GLN A 192 26.28 36.10 5.42
C GLN A 192 25.81 36.56 4.03
N LEU A 193 25.09 35.73 3.27
CA LEU A 193 24.58 36.08 1.94
C LEU A 193 23.34 36.99 1.99
N ALA A 194 22.78 37.21 3.19
CA ALA A 194 21.62 38.05 3.43
C ALA A 194 21.95 39.36 4.17
N ALA A 195 23.24 39.62 4.41
CA ALA A 195 23.75 40.79 5.10
C ALA A 195 24.39 41.80 4.12
#